data_AF-A0A9E5Q912-F1
#
_entry.id   AF-A0A9E5Q912-F1
#
_cell.length_a   1.000
_cell.length_b   1.000
_cell.length_c   1.000
_cell.angle_alpha   90.00
_cell.angle_beta   90.00
_cell.angle_gamma   90.00
#
_symmetry.space_group_name_H-M   'P 1'
#
loop_
_entity.id
_entity.type
_entity.pdbx_description
1 polymer ?
#
loop_
_entity_poly.entity_id
_entity_poly.type
_entity_poly.pdbx_seq_one_letter_code
_entity_poly.pdbx_strand_id
1 'polypeptide(L)'
;SYKHNVFSFEFAALDYTAPEKNQYAYKLEGFREDWIDLGTHRFLTFTNLDPGEYILRVKGSNNDGVWNKKGTSLKIIITPPWWKTWWAYLLYIAVAITSLYSIRRYELNRIQLKNRLRMEHLEAEKLKELNQLKSRFFANISHEFRTP
;
A
#
# COMPACT_ATOMS: atom_id res chain seq x y z
N SER A 1 4.08 -12.28 13.88
CA SER A 1 3.34 -11.86 12.66
C SER A 1 2.92 -10.41 12.85
N TYR A 2 2.86 -9.57 11.81
CA TYR A 2 2.38 -8.18 11.89
C TYR A 2 0.95 -8.03 12.46
N LYS A 3 0.23 -9.14 12.64
CA LYS A 3 -1.07 -9.24 13.31
C LYS A 3 -0.99 -9.48 14.82
N HIS A 4 0.18 -9.85 15.35
CA HIS A 4 0.42 -10.12 16.77
C HIS A 4 1.44 -9.09 17.28
N ASN A 5 0.95 -7.90 17.57
CA ASN A 5 1.77 -6.76 18.01
C ASN A 5 2.02 -6.75 19.51
N VAL A 6 1.60 -7.80 20.21
CA VAL A 6 1.83 -7.99 21.64
C VAL A 6 2.35 -9.40 21.82
N PHE A 7 3.54 -9.53 22.39
CA PHE A 7 4.10 -10.81 22.78
C PHE A 7 4.76 -10.68 24.14
N SER A 8 4.52 -11.69 24.98
CA SER A 8 5.05 -11.77 26.33
C SER A 8 6.04 -12.92 26.42
N PHE A 9 7.17 -12.67 27.08
CA PHE A 9 8.16 -13.67 27.40
C PHE A 9 8.17 -13.90 28.91
N GLU A 10 8.22 -15.17 29.33
CA GLU A 10 8.40 -15.57 30.71
C GLU A 10 9.75 -16.27 30.85
N PHE A 11 10.48 -15.96 31.92
CA PHE A 11 11.81 -16.49 32.20
C PHE A 11 11.86 -17.08 33.61
N ALA A 12 12.78 -18.00 33.85
CA ALA A 12 13.03 -18.54 35.18
C ALA A 12 14.53 -18.61 35.46
N ALA A 13 14.97 -18.03 36.57
CA ALA A 13 16.28 -18.31 37.12
C ALA A 13 16.21 -19.68 37.82
N LEU A 14 17.15 -20.57 37.51
CA LEU A 14 17.20 -21.95 38.04
C LEU A 14 17.65 -22.03 39.51
N ASP A 15 17.53 -20.95 40.28
CA ASP A 15 17.80 -20.91 41.71
C ASP A 15 16.48 -21.08 42.48
N TYR A 16 16.30 -22.29 43.02
CA TYR A 16 15.11 -22.70 43.77
C TYR A 16 15.22 -22.44 45.28
N THR A 17 16.36 -21.92 45.76
CA THR A 17 16.63 -21.76 47.19
C THR A 17 15.79 -20.63 47.79
N ALA A 18 15.60 -19.53 47.04
CA ALA A 18 14.70 -18.43 47.38
C ALA A 18 14.23 -17.74 46.08
N PRO A 19 13.34 -18.37 45.30
CA PRO A 19 12.98 -17.91 43.95
C PRO A 19 12.35 -16.51 43.92
N GLU A 20 11.77 -16.06 45.04
CA GLU A 20 11.14 -14.74 45.19
C GLU A 20 12.16 -13.60 45.37
N LYS A 21 13.43 -13.92 45.64
CA LYS A 21 14.51 -12.94 45.80
C LYS A 21 15.38 -12.77 44.55
N ASN A 22 15.15 -13.61 43.53
CA ASN A 22 15.87 -13.52 42.27
C ASN A 22 15.46 -12.24 41.54
N GLN A 23 16.45 -11.43 41.13
CA GLN A 23 16.22 -10.25 40.30
C GLN A 23 16.51 -10.55 38.84
N TYR A 24 15.72 -9.94 37.94
CA TYR A 24 15.84 -10.10 36.51
C TYR A 24 16.15 -8.76 35.86
N ALA A 25 16.94 -8.77 34.80
CA ALA A 25 17.14 -7.60 33.96
C ALA A 25 17.17 -8.03 32.50
N TYR A 26 16.68 -7.17 31.63
CA TYR A 26 16.66 -7.40 30.19
C TYR A 26 17.28 -6.27 29.40
N LYS A 27 17.70 -6.58 28.17
CA LYS A 27 18.16 -5.63 27.16
C LYS A 27 17.58 -6.06 25.82
N LEU A 28 17.05 -5.11 25.03
CA LEU A 28 16.51 -5.37 23.71
C LEU A 28 17.32 -4.61 22.66
N GLU A 29 18.35 -5.29 22.13
CA GLU A 29 19.17 -4.74 21.05
C GLU A 29 18.30 -4.54 19.81
N GLY A 30 18.41 -3.37 19.17
CA GLY A 30 17.51 -2.92 18.10
C GLY A 30 16.38 -2.00 18.57
N PHE A 31 16.13 -1.87 19.88
CA PHE A 31 15.19 -0.88 20.44
C PHE A 31 15.84 0.00 21.52
N ARG A 32 16.45 -0.62 22.55
CA ARG A 32 17.16 0.09 23.62
C ARG A 32 18.39 -0.70 24.05
N GLU A 33 19.53 -0.02 24.09
CA GLU A 33 20.81 -0.66 24.42
C GLU A 33 21.09 -0.75 25.93
N ASP A 34 20.30 -0.10 26.77
CA ASP A 34 20.46 -0.14 28.22
C ASP A 34 19.79 -1.37 28.84
N TRP A 35 20.39 -1.86 29.93
CA TRP A 35 19.76 -2.87 30.78
C TRP A 35 18.63 -2.24 31.59
N ILE A 36 17.45 -2.83 31.52
CA ILE A 36 16.29 -2.46 32.32
C ILE A 36 16.11 -3.53 33.39
N ASP A 37 16.04 -3.08 34.64
CA ASP A 37 15.76 -3.93 35.79
C ASP A 37 14.26 -4.25 35.88
N LEU A 38 13.94 -5.53 36.04
CA LEU A 38 12.59 -6.05 36.22
C LEU A 38 12.33 -6.39 37.69
N GLY A 39 13.31 -6.26 38.58
CA GLY A 39 13.21 -6.72 39.95
C GLY A 39 12.84 -8.19 39.98
N THR A 40 11.81 -8.55 40.73
CA THR A 40 11.32 -9.94 40.85
C THR A 40 10.34 -10.34 39.74
N HIS A 41 10.02 -9.44 38.81
CA HIS A 41 9.11 -9.74 37.70
C HIS A 41 9.78 -10.66 36.68
N ARG A 42 9.17 -11.81 36.46
CA ARG A 42 9.65 -12.84 35.55
C ARG A 42 9.04 -12.81 34.15
N PHE A 43 8.17 -11.83 33.89
CA PHE A 43 7.50 -11.66 32.60
C PHE A 43 7.80 -10.30 31.99
N LEU A 44 7.93 -10.26 30.68
CA LEU A 44 8.16 -9.05 29.90
C LEU A 44 7.23 -9.02 28.70
N THR A 45 6.49 -7.93 28.53
CA THR A 45 5.58 -7.76 27.39
C THR A 45 6.07 -6.65 26.49
N PHE A 46 6.28 -6.96 25.22
CA PHE A 46 6.57 -5.96 24.20
C PHE A 46 5.31 -5.67 23.39
N THR A 47 5.04 -4.38 23.21
CA THR A 47 3.92 -3.88 22.40
C THR A 47 4.45 -3.06 21.24
N ASN A 48 3.93 -3.31 20.05
CA ASN A 48 4.11 -2.46 18.87
C ASN A 48 5.58 -2.22 18.48
N LEU A 49 6.40 -3.28 18.43
CA LEU A 49 7.73 -3.20 17.85
C LEU A 49 7.64 -3.08 16.32
N ASP A 50 8.44 -2.15 15.77
CA ASP A 50 8.53 -1.95 14.33
C ASP A 50 9.12 -3.18 13.61
N PRO A 51 8.89 -3.34 12.29
CA PRO A 51 9.55 -4.39 11.53
C PRO A 51 11.07 -4.26 11.56
N GLY A 52 11.76 -5.32 11.96
CA GLY A 52 13.20 -5.31 12.17
C GLY A 52 13.73 -6.58 12.82
N GLU A 53 15.04 -6.60 13.03
CA GLU A 53 15.72 -7.64 13.80
C GLU A 53 16.03 -7.11 15.20
N TYR A 54 15.63 -7.88 16.22
CA TYR A 54 15.88 -7.56 17.62
C TYR A 54 16.58 -8.73 18.30
N ILE A 55 17.42 -8.44 19.29
CA ILE A 55 18.03 -9.46 20.15
C ILE A 55 17.63 -9.16 21.60
N LEU A 56 16.77 -10.01 22.15
CA LEU A 56 16.40 -9.96 23.55
C LEU A 56 17.45 -10.68 24.37
N ARG A 57 18.12 -9.97 25.28
CA ARG A 57 19.03 -10.54 26.27
C ARG A 57 18.39 -10.46 27.64
N VAL A 58 18.48 -11.55 28.39
CA VAL A 58 18.00 -11.62 29.78
C VAL A 58 19.11 -12.14 30.65
N LYS A 59 19.28 -11.52 31.82
CA LYS A 59 20.14 -11.99 32.90
C LYS A 59 19.31 -12.07 34.19
N GLY A 60 19.63 -13.04 35.03
CA GLY A 60 19.08 -13.18 36.37
C GLY A 60 20.20 -13.08 37.40
N SER A 61 19.86 -12.65 38.61
CA SER A 61 20.69 -12.79 39.80
C SER A 61 20.18 -13.95 40.67
N ASN A 62 21.08 -14.50 41.49
CA ASN A 62 20.72 -15.42 42.58
C ASN A 62 20.25 -14.63 43.83
N ASN A 63 19.86 -15.35 44.88
CA ASN A 63 19.48 -14.75 46.17
C ASN A 63 20.55 -13.82 46.78
N ASP A 64 21.83 -14.00 46.44
CA ASP A 64 22.94 -13.18 46.92
C ASP A 64 23.22 -11.94 46.03
N GLY A 65 22.37 -11.66 45.04
CA GLY A 65 22.52 -10.52 44.13
C GLY A 65 23.61 -10.70 43.07
N VAL A 66 24.15 -11.91 42.90
CA VAL A 66 25.18 -12.23 41.91
C VAL A 66 24.53 -12.46 40.56
N TRP A 67 24.76 -11.54 39.61
CA TRP A 67 24.26 -11.63 38.25
C TRP A 67 24.96 -12.69 37.41
N ASN A 68 24.20 -13.48 36.66
CA ASN A 68 24.73 -14.40 35.68
C ASN A 68 25.36 -13.63 34.49
N LYS A 69 26.67 -13.80 34.29
CA LYS A 69 27.44 -13.14 33.22
C LYS A 69 27.21 -13.74 31.82
N LYS A 70 26.79 -15.01 31.72
CA LYS A 70 26.54 -15.66 30.42
C LYS A 70 25.27 -15.12 29.75
N GLY A 71 24.21 -14.90 30.54
CA GLY A 71 22.89 -14.48 30.04
C GLY A 71 22.28 -15.45 29.02
N THR A 72 21.02 -15.24 28.67
CA THR A 72 20.34 -15.91 27.55
C THR A 72 19.97 -14.86 26.51
N SER A 73 20.19 -15.17 25.22
CA SER A 73 19.77 -14.33 24.11
C SER A 73 18.73 -15.04 23.23
N LEU A 74 17.75 -14.28 22.77
CA LEU A 74 16.72 -14.73 21.84
C LEU A 74 16.65 -13.75 20.66
N LYS A 75 16.83 -14.27 19.43
CA LYS A 75 16.68 -13.47 18.20
C LYS A 75 15.21 -13.39 17.83
N ILE A 76 14.69 -12.17 17.68
CA ILE A 76 13.30 -11.87 17.32
C ILE A 76 13.33 -11.16 15.96
N ILE A 77 12.63 -11.72 14.96
CA ILE A 77 12.55 -11.14 13.62
C ILE A 77 11.09 -10.77 13.34
N ILE A 78 10.83 -9.47 13.17
CA ILE A 78 9.50 -8.95 12.85
C ILE A 78 9.47 -8.63 11.36
N THR A 79 8.81 -9.48 10.58
CA THR A 79 8.68 -9.30 9.13
C THR A 79 7.77 -8.10 8.80
N PRO A 80 8.17 -7.20 7.88
CA PRO A 80 7.33 -6.08 7.46
C PRO A 80 6.06 -6.57 6.78
N PRO A 81 4.96 -5.79 6.84
CA PRO A 81 3.74 -6.12 6.14
C PRO A 81 3.94 -6.04 4.62
N TRP A 82 3.31 -6.95 3.87
CA TRP A 82 3.47 -7.09 2.42
C TRP A 82 3.15 -5.81 1.63
N TRP A 83 2.19 -5.00 2.09
CA TRP A 83 1.83 -3.71 1.48
C TRP A 83 2.86 -2.58 1.68
N LYS A 84 3.88 -2.77 2.51
CA LYS A 84 5.03 -1.83 2.67
C LYS A 84 6.28 -2.30 1.93
N THR A 85 6.20 -3.37 1.14
CA THR A 85 7.36 -3.86 0.36
C THR A 85 7.61 -2.98 -0.87
N TRP A 86 8.85 -2.92 -1.34
CA TRP A 86 9.24 -2.09 -2.49
C TRP A 86 8.47 -2.45 -3.79
N TRP A 87 8.15 -3.73 -3.98
CA TRP A 87 7.31 -4.19 -5.07
C TRP A 87 5.86 -3.68 -4.98
N ALA A 88 5.32 -3.50 -3.77
CA ALA A 88 4.00 -2.91 -3.58
C ALA A 88 3.97 -1.45 -4.03
N TYR A 89 5.03 -0.69 -3.76
CA TYR A 89 5.17 0.68 -4.27
C TYR A 89 5.26 0.71 -5.80
N LEU A 90 6.00 -0.21 -6.43
CA LEU A 90 6.01 -0.35 -7.89
C LEU A 90 4.61 -0.63 -8.45
N LEU A 91 3.84 -1.49 -7.78
CA LEU A 91 2.47 -1.81 -8.19
C LEU A 91 1.55 -0.58 -8.07
N TYR A 92 1.66 0.21 -7.00
CA TYR A 92 0.89 1.46 -6.88
C TYR A 92 1.23 2.46 -7.98
N ILE A 93 2.51 2.61 -8.32
CA ILE A 93 2.95 3.46 -9.43
C ILE A 93 2.38 2.95 -10.75
N ALA A 94 2.46 1.64 -11.00
CA ALA A 94 1.91 1.03 -12.21
C ALA A 94 0.40 1.28 -12.33
N VAL A 95 -0.36 1.04 -11.25
CA VAL A 95 -1.81 1.29 -11.21
C VAL A 95 -2.13 2.77 -11.45
N ALA A 96 -1.36 3.69 -10.86
CA ALA A 96 -1.54 5.12 -11.08
C ALA A 96 -1.31 5.53 -12.54
N ILE A 97 -0.23 5.03 -13.17
CA ILE A 97 0.08 5.28 -14.58
C ILE A 97 -1.01 4.69 -15.48
N THR A 98 -1.44 3.45 -15.25
CA THR A 98 -2.49 2.80 -16.05
C THR A 98 -3.82 3.52 -15.92
N SER A 99 -4.16 3.99 -14.71
CA SER A 99 -5.38 4.77 -14.47
C SER A 99 -5.34 6.09 -15.24
N LEU A 100 -4.24 6.85 -15.13
CA LEU A 100 -4.06 8.10 -15.85
C LEU A 100 -4.12 7.90 -17.37
N TYR A 101 -3.44 6.87 -17.87
CA TYR A 101 -3.47 6.51 -19.29
C TYR A 101 -4.88 6.16 -19.75
N SER A 102 -5.63 5.38 -18.96
CA SER A 102 -6.99 4.97 -19.28
C SER A 102 -7.95 6.15 -19.33
N ILE A 103 -7.85 7.08 -18.38
CA ILE A 103 -8.64 8.32 -18.35
C ILE A 103 -8.34 9.16 -19.59
N ARG A 104 -7.06 9.39 -19.90
CA ARG A 104 -6.65 10.16 -21.10
C ARG A 104 -7.17 9.52 -22.38
N ARG A 105 -7.06 8.20 -22.50
CA ARG A 105 -7.52 7.44 -23.66
C ARG A 105 -9.05 7.50 -23.79
N TYR A 106 -9.77 7.45 -22.67
CA TYR A 106 -11.23 7.60 -22.65
C TYR A 106 -11.67 9.00 -23.11
N GLU A 107 -11.03 10.07 -22.62
CA GLU A 107 -11.31 11.44 -23.04
C GLU A 107 -11.07 11.66 -24.54
N LEU A 108 -9.92 11.19 -25.05
CA LEU A 108 -9.58 11.30 -26.47
C LEU A 108 -10.58 10.57 -27.35
N ASN A 109 -10.95 9.34 -26.99
CA ASN A 109 -11.95 8.58 -27.73
C ASN A 109 -13.31 9.28 -27.73
N ARG A 110 -13.72 9.86 -26.60
CA ARG A 110 -14.97 10.62 -26.49
C ARG A 110 -14.96 11.86 -27.37
N ILE A 111 -13.86 12.59 -27.43
CA ILE A 111 -13.70 13.78 -28.29
C ILE A 111 -13.74 13.38 -29.77
N GLN A 112 -13.01 12.34 -30.15
CA GLN A 112 -12.99 11.84 -31.53
C GLN A 112 -14.39 11.41 -32.00
N LEU A 113 -15.12 10.69 -31.14
CA LEU A 113 -16.49 10.27 -31.45
C LEU A 113 -17.42 11.48 -31.66
N LYS A 114 -17.34 12.49 -30.79
CA LYS A 114 -18.15 13.71 -30.92
C LYS A 114 -17.81 14.48 -32.21
N ASN A 115 -16.53 14.57 -32.56
CA ASN A 115 -16.09 15.23 -33.77
C ASN A 115 -16.57 14.48 -35.02
N ARG A 116 -16.51 13.14 -35.03
CA ARG A 116 -17.01 12.32 -36.13
C ARG A 116 -18.50 12.53 -36.38
N LEU A 117 -19.31 12.47 -35.33
CA LEU A 117 -20.75 12.72 -35.42
C LEU A 117 -21.06 14.13 -35.94
N ARG A 118 -20.28 15.13 -35.52
CA ARG A 118 -20.43 16.50 -36.02
C ARG A 118 -20.09 16.62 -37.51
N MET A 119 -19.04 15.94 -37.96
CA MET A 119 -18.67 15.91 -39.38
C MET A 119 -19.73 15.21 -40.24
N GLU A 120 -20.23 14.05 -39.80
CA GLU A 120 -21.30 13.33 -40.48
C GLU A 120 -22.58 14.17 -40.60
N HIS A 121 -22.95 14.93 -39.56
CA HIS A 121 -24.08 15.86 -39.63
C HIS A 121 -23.86 16.99 -40.64
N LEU A 122 -22.67 17.60 -40.66
CA LEU A 122 -22.34 18.66 -41.62
C LEU A 122 -22.33 18.14 -43.07
N GLU A 123 -21.82 16.92 -43.29
CA GLU A 123 -21.84 16.28 -44.60
C GLU A 123 -23.26 15.98 -45.08
N ALA A 124 -24.12 15.45 -44.20
CA ALA A 124 -25.52 15.18 -44.51
C ALA A 124 -26.29 16.47 -44.84
N GLU A 125 -26.04 17.56 -44.12
CA GLU A 125 -26.67 18.86 -44.37
C GLU A 125 -26.25 19.45 -45.72
N LYS A 126 -24.94 19.42 -46.03
CA LYS A 126 -24.42 19.84 -47.35
C LYS A 126 -24.99 18.99 -48.49
N LEU A 127 -25.08 17.68 -48.31
CA LEU A 127 -25.65 16.79 -49.33
C LEU A 127 -27.13 17.09 -49.58
N LYS A 128 -27.87 17.42 -48.52
CA LYS A 128 -29.28 17.84 -48.61
C LYS A 128 -29.42 19.16 -49.37
N GLU A 129 -28.57 20.14 -49.09
CA GLU A 129 -28.54 21.43 -49.79
C GLU A 129 -28.23 21.25 -51.29
N LEU A 130 -27.22 20.45 -51.64
CA LEU A 130 -26.88 20.13 -53.03
C LEU A 130 -28.04 19.46 -53.77
N ASN A 131 -28.73 18.51 -53.13
CA ASN A 131 -29.91 17.85 -53.71
C ASN A 131 -31.08 18.83 -53.94
N GLN A 132 -31.29 19.77 -53.01
CA GLN A 132 -32.31 20.80 -53.18
C GLN A 132 -31.97 21.76 -54.33
N LEU A 133 -30.72 22.20 -54.44
CA LEU A 133 -30.25 23.04 -55.55
C LEU A 133 -30.42 22.31 -56.89
N LYS A 134 -30.01 21.05 -56.96
CA LYS A 134 -30.18 20.19 -58.15
C LYS A 134 -31.66 20.07 -58.54
N SER A 135 -32.54 19.82 -57.57
CA SER A 135 -33.98 19.69 -57.80
C SER A 135 -34.61 20.99 -58.33
N ARG A 136 -34.25 22.14 -57.72
CA ARG A 136 -34.70 23.46 -58.18
C ARG A 136 -34.21 23.78 -59.59
N PHE A 137 -32.95 23.47 -59.89
CA PHE A 137 -32.37 23.65 -61.21
C PHE A 137 -33.14 22.87 -62.29
N PHE A 138 -33.43 21.59 -62.05
CA PHE A 138 -34.24 20.80 -62.99
C PHE A 138 -35.68 21.28 -63.13
N ALA A 139 -36.30 21.71 -62.02
CA ALA A 139 -37.65 22.28 -62.06
C ALA A 139 -37.70 23.57 -62.90
N ASN A 140 -36.74 24.48 -62.70
CA ASN A 140 -36.67 25.74 -63.44
C ASN A 140 -36.40 25.51 -64.94
N ILE A 141 -35.45 24.63 -65.28
CA ILE A 141 -35.18 24.27 -66.69
C ILE A 141 -36.42 23.65 -67.33
N SER A 142 -37.05 22.69 -66.67
CA SER A 142 -38.27 22.06 -67.21
C SER A 142 -39.42 23.06 -67.39
N HIS A 143 -39.46 24.13 -66.59
CA HIS A 143 -40.45 25.20 -66.72
C HIS A 143 -40.14 26.07 -67.94
N GLU A 144 -38.90 26.55 -68.12
CA GLU A 144 -38.50 27.36 -69.28
C GLU A 144 -38.69 26.63 -70.62
N PHE A 145 -38.47 25.31 -70.67
CA PHE A 145 -38.72 24.53 -71.88
C PHE A 145 -40.22 24.30 -72.19
N ARG A 146 -41.13 24.57 -71.25
CA ARG A 146 -42.58 24.34 -71.39
C ARG A 146 -43.40 25.61 -71.59
N THR A 147 -42.83 26.79 -71.36
CA THR A 147 -43.44 28.08 -71.70
C THR A 147 -42.82 28.62 -72.99
N PRO A 148 -43.50 28.51 -74.14
CA PRO A 148 -43.03 29.06 -75.42
C PRO A 148 -43.03 30.60 -75.44
#